data_AF-A0A6V7KCL8-F1
#
_entry.id   AF-A0A6V7KCL8-F1
#
_cell.length_a   1.000
_cell.length_b   1.000
_cell.length_c   1.000
_cell.angle_alpha   90.00
_cell.angle_beta   90.00
_cell.angle_gamma   90.00
#
_symmetry.space_group_name_H-M   'P 1'
#
loop_
_entity.id
_entity.type
_entity.pdbx_description
1 polymer ?
#
loop_
_entity_poly.entity_id
_entity_poly.type
_entity_poly.pdbx_seq_one_letter_code
_entity_poly.pdbx_strand_id
1 'polypeptide(L)' 'GERLVGMPAKRQAVTNSANTFYATKRLIGRRFDDAEVKKD' A
#
# COMPACT_ATOMS: atom_id res chain seq x y z
N GLY A 1 2.24 3.08 -17.82
CA GLY A 1 2.49 2.20 -16.67
C GLY A 1 1.39 1.19 -16.59
N GLU A 2 1.72 -0.07 -16.33
CA GLU A 2 0.74 -1.16 -16.22
C GLU A 2 0.25 -1.29 -14.77
N ARG A 3 -1.06 -1.55 -14.58
CA ARG A 3 -1.66 -1.74 -13.26
C ARG A 3 -1.73 -3.23 -12.94
N LEU A 4 -0.88 -3.69 -12.03
CA LEU A 4 -0.86 -5.08 -11.57
C LEU A 4 -1.69 -5.24 -10.29
N VAL A 5 -2.41 -6.36 -10.17
CA VAL A 5 -3.27 -6.67 -9.02
C VAL A 5 -3.05 -8.13 -8.59
N GLY A 6 -3.05 -8.39 -7.28
CA GLY A 6 -2.96 -9.75 -6.74
C GLY A 6 -1.53 -10.32 -6.75
N MET A 7 -1.38 -11.59 -7.14
CA MET A 7 -0.10 -12.30 -7.11
C MET A 7 1.00 -11.64 -7.95
N PRO A 8 0.74 -11.13 -9.18
CA PRO A 8 1.74 -10.38 -9.95
C PRO A 8 2.27 -9.15 -9.19
N ALA A 9 1.39 -8.35 -8.56
CA ALA A 9 1.80 -7.20 -7.76
C ALA A 9 2.65 -7.62 -6.54
N LYS A 10 2.28 -8.72 -5.87
CA LYS A 10 3.04 -9.25 -4.72
C LYS A 10 4.44 -9.71 -5.11
N ARG A 11 4.63 -10.29 -6.29
CA ARG A 11 5.95 -10.76 -6.77
C ARG A 11 6.94 -9.62 -6.99
N GLN A 12 6.47 -8.48 -7.48
CA GLN A 12 7.32 -7.30 -7.70
C GLN A 12 7.42 -6.37 -6.48
N ALA A 13 6.77 -6.69 -5.37
CA ALA A 13 6.72 -5.80 -4.19
C ALA A 13 8.11 -5.50 -3.62
N VAL A 14 9.07 -6.42 -3.75
CA VAL A 14 10.44 -6.24 -3.27
C VAL A 14 11.26 -5.34 -4.19
N THR A 15 11.11 -5.51 -5.51
CA THR A 15 11.86 -4.74 -6.50
C THR A 15 11.24 -3.36 -6.78
N ASN A 16 9.95 -3.20 -6.53
CA ASN A 16 9.19 -1.98 -6.76
C ASN A 16 8.37 -1.59 -5.51
N SER A 17 9.04 -1.48 -4.36
CA SER A 17 8.40 -1.24 -3.05
C SER A 17 7.65 0.10 -2.99
N ALA A 18 8.24 1.17 -3.52
CA ALA A 18 7.65 2.51 -3.50
C ALA A 18 6.33 2.61 -4.28
N ASN A 19 6.13 1.78 -5.32
CA ASN A 19 4.93 1.80 -6.15
C ASN A 19 4.03 0.55 -5.96
N THR A 20 4.27 -0.24 -4.90
CA THR A 20 3.44 -1.41 -4.57
C THR A 20 2.65 -1.15 -3.29
N PHE A 21 1.36 -0.84 -3.44
CA PHE A 21 0.46 -0.59 -2.32
C PHE A 21 -0.14 -1.88 -1.78
N TYR A 22 -0.13 -2.04 -0.46
CA TYR A 22 -0.76 -3.13 0.28
C TYR A 22 -1.30 -2.63 1.62
N ALA A 23 -2.07 -3.45 2.31
CA ALA A 23 -2.69 -3.10 3.60
C ALA A 23 -3.52 -1.80 3.61
N THR A 24 -3.91 -1.27 2.44
CA THR A 24 -4.65 0.00 2.31
C THR A 24 -5.94 0.03 3.12
N LYS A 25 -6.56 -1.13 3.39
CA LYS A 25 -7.73 -1.24 4.27
C LYS A 25 -7.49 -0.70 5.70
N ARG A 26 -6.25 -0.64 6.17
CA ARG A 26 -5.91 -0.01 7.47
C ARG A 26 -6.07 1.51 7.45
N LEU A 27 -5.98 2.11 6.27
CA LEU A 27 -6.00 3.55 6.04
C LEU A 27 -7.38 4.07 5.58
N ILE A 28 -8.22 3.20 5.01
CA ILE A 28 -9.55 3.57 4.52
C ILE A 28 -10.39 4.18 5.66
N GLY A 29 -10.89 5.39 5.45
CA GLY A 29 -11.77 6.09 6.39
C GLY A 29 -11.04 6.77 7.56
N ARG A 30 -9.71 6.69 7.65
CA ARG A 30 -8.92 7.42 8.64
C ARG A 30 -8.55 8.82 8.14
N ARG A 31 -8.40 9.76 9.07
CA ARG A 31 -7.84 11.08 8.79
C ARG A 31 -6.32 10.97 8.73
N PHE A 32 -5.69 11.82 7.92
CA PHE A 32 -4.23 11.88 7.81
C PHE A 32 -3.55 12.17 9.15
N ASP A 33 -4.20 12.94 10.03
CA ASP A 33 -3.67 13.27 11.35
C ASP A 33 -3.89 12.22 12.43
N ASP A 34 -4.53 11.09 12.11
CA ASP A 34 -4.73 10.00 13.06
C ASP A 34 -3.38 9.40 13.49
N ALA A 35 -3.22 9.18 14.80
CA ALA A 35 -1.97 8.70 15.39
C ALA A 35 -1.57 7.32 14.85
N GLU A 36 -2.56 6.50 14.47
CA GLU A 36 -2.34 5.19 13.85
C GLU A 36 -1.83 5.30 12.41
N VAL A 37 -2.18 6.38 11.67
CA VAL A 37 -1.70 6.60 10.29
C VAL A 37 -0.27 7.17 10.28
N LYS A 38 0.11 7.96 11.28
CA LYS A 38 1.47 8.54 11.38
C LYS A 38 2.53 7.52 11.82
N LYS A 39 2.12 6.39 12.39
CA LYS A 39 3.02 5.31 12.83
C LYS A 39 3.34 4.31 11.72
N ASP A 40 2.45 4.16 10.74
CA ASP A 40 2.62 3.33 9.54
C ASP A 40 3.46 4.07 8.48
#